data_AF-M0AF12-F1
#
_entry.id   AF-M0AF12-F1
#
_cell.length_a   1.000
_cell.length_b   1.000
_cell.length_c   1.000
_cell.angle_alpha   90.00
_cell.angle_beta   90.00
_cell.angle_gamma   90.00
#
_symmetry.space_group_name_H-M   'P 1'
#
loop_
_entity.id
_entity.type
_entity.pdbx_description
1 polymer ?
#
loop_
_entity_poly.entity_id
_entity_poly.type
_entity_poly.pdbx_seq_one_letter_code
_entity_poly.pdbx_strand_id
1 'polypeptide(L)'
;MFSRLLRTLGSKVDDSPKEDSATASPDDSFNHYTDTVDTIKQLKREQRHDEAESLLLWCIEQTEQEDAGNPAPWYYKHLAIVYRKENRYEDEVQVIKRYLNNASSPREDLQKRLHRAKELAENKESG
;
A
#
# COMPACT_ATOMS: atom_id res chain seq x y z
N MET A 1 56.59 -27.48 22.45
CA MET A 1 55.92 -26.93 23.65
C MET A 1 55.07 -25.75 23.20
N PHE A 2 53.75 -25.89 23.35
CA PHE A 2 52.75 -24.92 22.94
C PHE A 2 52.79 -23.67 23.83
N SER A 3 52.61 -22.49 23.23
CA SER A 3 51.68 -21.43 23.68
C SER A 3 52.22 -20.02 23.44
N ARG A 4 51.58 -19.28 22.53
CA ARG A 4 50.85 -18.02 22.76
C ARG A 4 50.58 -17.37 21.40
N LEU A 5 49.37 -17.51 20.88
CA LEU A 5 48.24 -16.59 21.07
C LEU A 5 48.31 -15.40 20.10
N LEU A 6 48.02 -15.70 18.83
CA LEU A 6 47.52 -14.73 17.85
C LEU A 6 46.00 -14.71 17.95
N ARG A 7 45.39 -13.60 18.36
CA ARG A 7 44.13 -13.16 17.73
C ARG A 7 43.86 -11.69 18.02
N THR A 8 44.24 -10.89 17.04
CA THR A 8 43.84 -9.50 16.87
C THR A 8 42.33 -9.43 16.64
N LEU A 9 41.74 -8.44 17.29
CA LEU A 9 40.35 -8.00 17.23
C LEU A 9 39.87 -7.76 15.79
N GLY A 10 38.62 -8.11 15.49
CA GLY A 10 37.98 -7.70 14.23
C GLY A 10 36.81 -8.58 13.80
N SER A 11 35.70 -8.57 14.54
CA SER A 11 34.38 -8.94 14.04
C SER A 11 33.33 -8.32 14.95
N LYS A 12 32.99 -7.07 14.65
CA LYS A 12 31.76 -6.47 15.16
C LYS A 12 30.68 -6.87 14.16
N VAL A 13 29.89 -7.83 14.62
CA VAL A 13 28.67 -8.33 13.98
C VAL A 13 27.58 -7.28 14.18
N ASP A 14 26.60 -7.30 13.27
CA ASP A 14 25.35 -6.53 13.25
C ASP A 14 25.45 -5.05 12.84
N ASP A 15 25.54 -4.84 11.52
CA ASP A 15 24.85 -3.72 10.87
C ASP A 15 23.69 -4.32 10.07
N SER A 16 22.62 -4.66 10.78
CA SER A 16 21.29 -4.76 10.18
C SER A 16 20.95 -3.37 9.67
N PRO A 17 20.56 -3.21 8.39
CA PRO A 17 19.92 -1.97 7.98
C PRO A 17 18.70 -1.84 8.89
N LYS A 18 18.68 -0.80 9.73
CA LYS A 18 17.44 -0.36 10.36
C LYS A 18 16.48 -0.18 9.21
N GLU A 19 15.40 -0.94 9.24
CA GLU A 19 14.23 -0.63 8.46
C GLU A 19 13.81 0.78 8.86
N ASP A 20 14.19 1.76 8.05
CA ASP A 20 13.46 3.00 7.93
C ASP A 20 12.15 2.69 7.16
N SER A 21 11.40 1.68 7.62
CA SER A 21 9.99 1.58 7.36
C SER A 21 9.34 2.59 8.28
N ALA A 22 9.45 3.86 7.88
CA ALA A 22 8.53 4.90 8.28
C ALA A 22 7.15 4.53 7.73
N THR A 23 6.59 3.44 8.24
CA THR A 23 5.16 3.20 8.28
C THR A 23 4.66 4.21 9.29
N ALA A 24 4.59 5.48 8.85
CA ALA A 24 3.80 6.48 9.49
C ALA A 24 2.35 6.01 9.32
N SER A 25 1.96 5.06 10.18
CA SER A 25 0.56 4.89 10.53
C SER A 25 0.02 6.29 10.76
N PRO A 26 -1.12 6.65 10.16
CA PRO A 26 -1.68 7.98 10.34
C PRO A 26 -1.70 8.27 11.83
N ASP A 27 -0.89 9.25 12.21
CA ASP A 27 -0.76 9.81 13.55
C ASP A 27 -2.16 9.96 14.16
N ASP A 28 -2.31 9.90 15.49
CA ASP A 28 -3.55 10.01 16.29
C ASP A 28 -4.50 11.19 15.95
N SER A 29 -4.23 11.94 14.88
CA SER A 29 -4.99 13.04 14.30
C SER A 29 -6.33 12.68 13.64
N PHE A 30 -6.61 11.41 13.30
CA PHE A 30 -7.88 11.04 12.65
C PHE A 30 -8.77 10.16 13.55
N ASN A 31 -9.91 10.71 13.99
CA ASN A 31 -10.88 9.97 14.79
C ASN A 31 -11.69 8.95 13.96
N HIS A 32 -11.85 9.17 12.66
CA HIS A 32 -12.58 8.25 11.79
C HIS A 32 -12.01 8.23 10.35
N TYR A 33 -12.12 7.09 9.67
CA TYR A 33 -11.58 6.94 8.30
C TYR A 33 -12.25 7.88 7.30
N THR A 34 -13.46 8.36 7.56
CA THR A 34 -14.15 9.37 6.74
C THR A 34 -13.50 10.76 6.80
N ASP A 35 -12.82 11.10 7.90
CA ASP A 35 -12.15 12.40 8.06
C ASP A 35 -10.86 12.50 7.22
N THR A 36 -10.34 11.36 6.76
CA THR A 36 -9.12 11.30 5.95
C THR A 36 -9.33 11.75 4.50
N VAL A 37 -10.59 11.85 4.05
CA VAL A 37 -10.92 12.08 2.63
C VAL A 37 -10.30 13.37 2.10
N ASP A 38 -10.33 14.45 2.87
CA ASP A 38 -9.77 15.73 2.45
C ASP A 38 -8.23 15.73 2.50
N THR A 39 -7.63 15.05 3.47
CA THR A 39 -6.18 14.81 3.52
C THR A 39 -5.71 14.01 2.31
N ILE A 40 -6.41 12.92 1.96
CA ILE A 40 -6.10 12.10 0.77
C ILE A 40 -6.17 12.95 -0.51
N LYS A 41 -7.19 13.81 -0.64
CA LYS A 41 -7.28 14.73 -1.79
C LYS A 41 -6.09 15.68 -1.83
N GLN A 42 -5.67 16.21 -0.69
CA GLN A 42 -4.54 17.12 -0.59
C GLN A 42 -3.22 16.42 -0.95
N LEU A 43 -2.92 15.26 -0.38
CA LEU A 43 -1.72 14.46 -0.68
C LEU A 43 -1.63 14.13 -2.18
N LYS A 44 -2.75 13.76 -2.80
CA LYS A 44 -2.82 13.50 -4.24
C LYS A 44 -2.58 14.75 -5.11
N ARG A 45 -2.91 15.95 -4.62
CA ARG A 45 -2.60 17.22 -5.29
C ARG A 45 -1.13 17.58 -5.15
N GLU A 46 -0.55 17.30 -3.99
CA GLU A 46 0.88 17.48 -3.70
C GLU A 46 1.78 16.41 -4.33
N GLN A 47 1.20 15.45 -5.07
CA GLN A 47 1.91 14.31 -5.66
C GLN A 47 2.66 13.43 -4.62
N ARG A 48 2.25 13.52 -3.35
CA ARG A 48 2.76 12.68 -2.24
C ARG A 48 2.06 11.33 -2.29
N HIS A 49 2.42 10.55 -3.30
CA HIS A 49 1.74 9.29 -3.62
C HIS A 49 1.96 8.21 -2.55
N ASP A 50 3.14 8.13 -1.95
CA ASP A 50 3.45 7.16 -0.89
C ASP A 50 2.60 7.39 0.35
N GLU A 51 2.49 8.64 0.80
CA GLU A 51 1.68 8.99 1.97
C GLU A 51 0.18 8.82 1.70
N ALA A 52 -0.27 9.14 0.48
CA ALA A 52 -1.64 8.88 0.07
C ALA A 52 -1.93 7.38 0.07
N GLU A 53 -0.99 6.54 -0.37
CA GLU A 53 -1.10 5.08 -0.31
C GLU A 53 -1.23 4.58 1.13
N SER A 54 -0.34 4.98 2.03
CA SER A 54 -0.39 4.56 3.44
C SER A 54 -1.72 4.91 4.09
N LEU A 55 -2.22 6.14 3.86
CA LEU A 55 -3.50 6.59 4.40
C LEU A 55 -4.69 5.82 3.79
N LEU A 56 -4.65 5.53 2.49
CA LEU A 56 -5.69 4.76 1.80
C LEU A 56 -5.73 3.30 2.24
N LEU A 57 -4.56 2.67 2.45
CA LEU A 57 -4.45 1.31 2.97
C LEU A 57 -5.03 1.22 4.38
N TRP A 58 -4.68 2.17 5.25
CA TRP A 58 -5.25 2.25 6.60
C TRP A 58 -6.78 2.37 6.55
N CYS A 59 -7.33 3.24 5.70
CA CYS A 59 -8.78 3.38 5.54
C CYS A 59 -9.45 2.08 5.09
N ILE A 60 -8.82 1.34 4.17
CA ILE A 60 -9.31 0.04 3.70
C ILE A 60 -9.34 -0.95 4.86
N GLU A 61 -8.29 -1.03 5.67
CA GLU A 61 -8.23 -1.92 6.82
C GLU A 61 -9.30 -1.57 7.87
N GLN A 62 -9.50 -0.28 8.17
CA GLN A 62 -10.57 0.15 9.08
C GLN A 62 -11.95 -0.22 8.53
N THR A 63 -12.17 0.01 7.24
CA THR A 63 -13.44 -0.33 6.56
C THR A 63 -13.71 -1.83 6.54
N GLU A 64 -12.66 -2.66 6.41
CA GLU A 64 -12.78 -4.12 6.44
C GLU A 64 -13.00 -4.67 7.86
N GLN A 65 -12.54 -3.95 8.89
CA GLN A 65 -12.82 -4.28 10.29
C GLN A 65 -14.23 -3.87 10.71
N GLU A 66 -14.81 -2.84 10.07
CA GLU A 66 -16.21 -2.49 10.28
C GLU A 66 -17.13 -3.56 9.68
N ASP A 67 -17.94 -4.19 10.52
CA ASP A 67 -18.88 -5.27 10.18
C ASP A 67 -20.13 -4.75 9.41
N ALA A 68 -19.94 -3.72 8.57
CA ALA A 68 -20.98 -3.03 7.81
C ALA A 68 -21.30 -3.69 6.45
N GLY A 69 -20.73 -4.86 6.17
CA GLY A 69 -21.12 -5.75 5.08
C GLY A 69 -20.76 -5.29 3.65
N ASN A 70 -20.25 -4.07 3.45
CA ASN A 70 -19.72 -3.66 2.15
C ASN A 70 -18.61 -2.61 2.27
N PRO A 71 -17.38 -2.92 1.85
CA PRO A 71 -16.30 -1.95 1.90
C PRO A 71 -16.57 -0.74 1.00
N ALA A 72 -16.19 0.44 1.47
CA ALA A 72 -16.33 1.69 0.75
C ALA A 72 -15.49 1.68 -0.55
N PRO A 73 -16.11 1.68 -1.74
CA PRO A 73 -15.38 1.54 -3.02
C PRO A 73 -14.46 2.72 -3.33
N TRP A 74 -14.66 3.86 -2.68
CA TRP A 74 -13.90 5.08 -2.93
C TRP A 74 -12.42 4.91 -2.60
N TYR A 75 -12.07 4.28 -1.47
CA TYR A 75 -10.68 4.08 -1.05
C TYR A 75 -9.92 3.16 -2.00
N TYR A 76 -10.50 2.00 -2.36
CA TYR A 76 -9.90 1.08 -3.33
C TYR A 76 -9.69 1.72 -4.70
N LYS A 77 -10.66 2.51 -5.17
CA LYS A 77 -10.54 3.25 -6.45
C LYS A 77 -9.41 4.27 -6.40
N HIS A 78 -9.30 5.02 -5.31
CA HIS A 78 -8.27 6.03 -5.15
C HIS A 78 -6.88 5.42 -5.04
N LEU A 79 -6.75 4.28 -4.36
CA LEU A 79 -5.49 3.54 -4.26
C LEU A 79 -5.07 2.98 -5.62
N ALA A 80 -6.00 2.40 -6.38
CA ALA A 80 -5.77 1.99 -7.75
C ALA A 80 -5.30 3.14 -8.67
N ILE A 81 -5.80 4.37 -8.46
CA ILE A 81 -5.33 5.55 -9.22
C ILE A 81 -3.90 5.94 -8.84
N VAL A 82 -3.53 5.83 -7.56
CA VAL A 82 -2.16 6.10 -7.10
C VAL A 82 -1.19 5.09 -7.75
N TYR A 83 -1.51 3.80 -7.68
CA TYR A 83 -0.71 2.75 -8.34
C TYR A 83 -0.58 2.93 -9.84
N ARG A 84 -1.65 3.37 -10.50
CA ARG A 84 -1.61 3.67 -11.94
C ARG A 84 -0.58 4.74 -12.28
N LYS A 85 -0.47 5.79 -11.47
CA LYS A 85 0.48 6.89 -11.69
C LYS A 85 1.93 6.45 -11.52
N GLU A 86 2.17 5.54 -10.58
CA GLU A 86 3.48 4.94 -10.31
C GLU A 86 3.83 3.77 -11.26
N ASN A 87 2.99 3.48 -12.26
CA ASN A 87 3.12 2.32 -13.15
C ASN A 87 3.19 0.97 -12.39
N ARG A 88 2.59 0.90 -11.20
CA ARG A 88 2.47 -0.29 -10.33
C ARG A 88 1.20 -1.06 -10.68
N TYR A 89 1.11 -1.56 -11.92
CA TYR A 89 -0.11 -2.20 -12.43
C TYR A 89 -0.47 -3.50 -11.70
N GLU A 90 0.52 -4.26 -11.24
CA GLU A 90 0.31 -5.46 -10.42
C GLU A 90 -0.40 -5.14 -9.10
N ASP A 91 0.02 -4.07 -8.41
CA ASP A 91 -0.60 -3.63 -7.16
C ASP A 91 -2.02 -3.10 -7.40
N GLU A 92 -2.24 -2.39 -8.52
CA GLU A 92 -3.59 -2.01 -8.98
C GLU A 92 -4.50 -3.24 -9.17
N VAL A 93 -3.98 -4.32 -9.77
CA VAL A 93 -4.72 -5.57 -9.95
C VAL A 93 -5.02 -6.21 -8.59
N GLN A 94 -4.07 -6.25 -7.67
CA GLN A 94 -4.22 -6.87 -6.35
C GLN A 94 -5.26 -6.14 -5.50
N VAL A 95 -5.21 -4.80 -5.43
CA VAL A 95 -6.14 -4.02 -4.61
C VAL A 95 -7.58 -4.13 -5.12
N ILE A 96 -7.79 -4.12 -6.44
CA ILE A 96 -9.14 -4.25 -7.01
C ILE A 96 -9.65 -5.68 -6.82
N LYS A 97 -8.81 -6.71 -6.98
CA LYS A 97 -9.21 -8.10 -6.65
C LYS A 97 -9.62 -8.24 -5.18
N ARG A 98 -8.86 -7.64 -4.25
CA ARG A 98 -9.21 -7.61 -2.82
C ARG A 98 -10.60 -7.00 -2.60
N TYR A 99 -10.90 -5.86 -3.23
CA TYR A 99 -12.23 -5.26 -3.18
C TYR A 99 -13.33 -6.21 -3.69
N LEU A 100 -13.14 -6.80 -4.87
CA LEU A 100 -14.15 -7.66 -5.49
C LEU A 100 -14.44 -8.93 -4.67
N ASN A 101 -13.46 -9.41 -3.91
CA ASN A 101 -13.63 -10.55 -3.00
C ASN A 101 -14.39 -10.16 -1.72
N ASN A 102 -14.19 -8.93 -1.22
CA ASN A 102 -14.81 -8.46 0.01
C ASN A 102 -16.17 -7.79 -0.21
N ALA A 103 -16.45 -7.29 -1.41
CA ALA A 103 -17.69 -6.58 -1.74
C ALA A 103 -18.80 -7.57 -2.13
N SER A 104 -19.91 -7.54 -1.37
CA SER A 104 -21.10 -8.33 -1.73
C SER A 104 -21.77 -7.88 -3.04
N SER A 105 -21.59 -6.61 -3.43
CA SER A 105 -22.07 -6.06 -4.70
C SER A 105 -20.95 -5.29 -5.39
N PRO A 106 -20.16 -5.98 -6.23
CA PRO A 106 -19.01 -5.36 -6.89
C PRO A 106 -19.48 -4.32 -7.92
N ARG A 107 -18.82 -3.17 -7.93
CA ARG A 107 -19.09 -2.12 -8.92
C ARG A 107 -18.46 -2.44 -10.28
N GLU A 108 -19.24 -2.24 -11.34
CA GLU A 108 -18.81 -2.46 -12.73
C GLU A 108 -17.61 -1.59 -13.14
N ASP A 109 -17.50 -0.36 -12.60
CA ASP A 109 -16.39 0.53 -12.93
C ASP A 109 -15.04 0.02 -12.44
N LEU A 110 -15.02 -0.66 -11.28
CA LEU A 110 -13.82 -1.31 -10.76
C LEU A 110 -13.48 -2.58 -11.55
N GLN A 111 -14.47 -3.35 -12.00
CA GLN A 111 -14.23 -4.50 -12.87
C GLN A 111 -13.61 -4.11 -14.22
N LYS A 112 -14.12 -3.05 -14.85
CA LYS A 112 -13.52 -2.50 -16.09
C LYS A 112 -12.08 -2.04 -15.87
N ARG A 113 -11.82 -1.37 -14.74
CA ARG A 113 -10.46 -0.95 -14.37
C ARG A 113 -9.53 -2.15 -14.13
N LEU A 114 -9.99 -3.20 -13.45
CA LEU A 114 -9.24 -4.43 -13.25
C LEU A 114 -8.80 -5.05 -14.58
N HIS A 115 -9.71 -5.13 -15.55
CA HIS A 115 -9.39 -5.67 -16.87
C HIS A 115 -8.26 -4.85 -17.54
N ARG A 116 -8.39 -3.52 -17.53
CA ARG A 116 -7.34 -2.62 -18.06
C ARG A 116 -6.02 -2.71 -17.31
N ALA A 117 -6.05 -2.88 -15.99
CA ALA A 117 -4.84 -3.01 -15.20
C ALA A 117 -4.09 -4.31 -15.52
N LYS A 118 -4.83 -5.41 -15.78
CA LYS A 118 -4.24 -6.69 -16.21
C LYS A 118 -3.54 -6.58 -17.57
N GLU A 119 -4.21 -5.98 -18.56
CA GLU A 119 -3.60 -5.76 -19.90
C GLU A 119 -2.27 -5.00 -19.80
N LEU A 120 -2.16 -4.05 -18.87
CA LEU A 120 -0.95 -3.25 -18.69
C LEU A 120 0.13 -3.93 -17.89
N ALA A 121 -0.24 -4.75 -16.91
CA ALA A 121 0.70 -5.61 -16.21
C ALA A 121 1.37 -6.59 -17.21
N GLU A 122 0.56 -7.26 -18.03
CA GLU A 122 1.04 -8.20 -19.06
C GLU A 122 1.95 -7.51 -20.10
N ASN A 123 1.57 -6.30 -20.54
CA ASN A 123 2.39 -5.53 -21.48
C ASN A 123 3.70 -5.02 -20.87
N LYS A 124 3.73 -4.75 -19.56
CA LYS A 124 4.95 -4.33 -18.85
C LYS A 124 5.94 -5.49 -18.69
N GLU A 125 5.46 -6.72 -18.52
CA GLU A 125 6.32 -7.91 -18.43
C GLU A 125 6.93 -8.31 -19.78
N SER A 126 6.35 -7.84 -20.89
CA SER A 126 6.75 -8.22 -22.26
C SER A 126 7.74 -7.24 -22.94
N GLY A 127 8.09 -6.11 -22.30
CA GLY A 127 8.93 -5.04 -22.86
C GLY A 127 10.19 -4.81 -22.05
#